data_AF-A0A937BAU7-F1
#
_entry.id   AF-A0A937BAU7-F1
#
_cell.length_a   1.000
_cell.length_b   1.000
_cell.length_c   1.000
_cell.angle_alpha   90.00
_cell.angle_beta   90.00
_cell.angle_gamma   90.00
#
_symmetry.space_group_name_H-M   'P 1'
#
loop_
_entity.id
_entity.type
_entity.pdbx_description
1 polymer ?
#
loop_
_entity_poly.entity_id
_entity_poly.type
_entity_poly.pdbx_seq_one_letter_code
_entity_poly.pdbx_strand_id
1 'polypeptide(L)'
;MKKMTTSLLLFMFMLIHGCTQQETSDFTDWAIIETYIQPGDYWNAKVTRQLPFSSAVEYAADDMDNLSITVTSDNIVYNLTPWAMGYTLTVV
;
A
#
# COMPACT_ATOMS: atom_id res chain seq x y z
N MET A 1 1.77 15.95 55.34
CA MET A 1 2.60 14.92 54.66
C MET A 1 1.76 13.84 53.96
N LYS A 2 0.69 13.30 54.56
CA LYS A 2 -0.18 12.26 53.92
C LYS A 2 -0.75 12.60 52.54
N LYS A 3 -1.07 13.87 52.26
CA LYS A 3 -1.65 14.32 50.96
C LYS A 3 -0.61 14.35 49.81
N MET A 4 0.66 14.53 50.14
CA MET A 4 1.76 14.59 49.15
C MET A 4 2.13 13.19 48.64
N THR A 5 2.05 12.18 49.51
CA THR A 5 2.23 10.77 49.15
C THR A 5 1.11 10.23 48.26
N THR A 6 -0.14 10.65 48.47
CA THR A 6 -1.27 10.21 47.62
C THR A 6 -1.18 10.80 46.21
N SER A 7 -0.73 12.05 46.07
CA SER A 7 -0.54 12.69 44.76
C SER A 7 0.56 12.01 43.94
N LEU A 8 1.64 11.56 44.59
CA LEU A 8 2.73 10.85 43.92
C LEU A 8 2.30 9.46 43.44
N LEU A 9 1.48 8.77 44.24
CA LEU A 9 0.94 7.46 43.88
C LEU A 9 0.00 7.53 42.67
N LEU A 10 -0.81 8.59 42.58
CA LEU A 10 -1.71 8.83 41.46
C LEU A 10 -0.95 9.13 40.16
N PHE A 11 0.13 9.90 40.25
CA PHE A 11 0.99 10.19 39.10
C PHE A 11 1.67 8.92 38.57
N MET A 12 2.10 8.03 39.47
CA MET A 12 2.68 6.73 39.10
C MET A 12 1.67 5.80 38.41
N PHE A 13 0.39 5.88 38.79
CA PHE A 13 -0.69 5.13 38.12
C PHE A 13 -1.02 5.65 36.71
N MET A 14 -0.83 6.95 36.44
CA MET A 14 -1.02 7.49 35.09
C MET A 14 0.08 7.06 34.12
N LEU A 15 1.31 6.84 34.60
CA LEU A 15 2.43 6.43 33.76
C LEU A 15 2.29 5.01 33.18
N ILE A 16 1.53 4.13 33.85
CA ILE A 16 1.31 2.75 33.39
C ILE A 16 0.12 2.61 32.41
N HIS A 17 -0.69 3.66 32.22
CA HIS A 17 -1.81 3.68 31.27
C HIS A 17 -1.45 4.41 29.97
N GLY A 18 -0.16 4.44 29.62
CA GLY A 18 0.28 4.89 28.29
C GLY A 18 -0.47 4.10 27.22
N CYS A 19 -1.24 4.81 26.40
CA CYS A 19 -2.01 4.20 25.32
C CYS A 19 -1.05 3.50 24.36
N THR A 20 -1.07 2.17 24.34
CA THR A 20 -0.47 1.42 23.23
C THR A 20 -1.44 1.58 22.06
N GLN A 21 -1.10 2.43 21.11
CA GLN A 21 -1.83 2.49 19.85
C GLN A 21 -1.55 1.17 19.13
N GLN A 22 -2.44 0.20 19.33
CA GLN A 22 -2.35 -1.08 18.66
C GLN A 22 -2.84 -0.84 17.23
N GLU A 23 -1.97 -1.13 16.26
CA GLU A 23 -2.31 -1.12 14.83
C GLU A 23 -3.57 -1.98 14.64
N THR A 24 -4.68 -1.34 14.28
CA THR A 24 -6.00 -1.99 14.23
C THR A 24 -6.27 -2.71 12.91
N SER A 25 -5.35 -2.63 11.95
CA SER A 25 -5.47 -3.28 10.64
C SER A 25 -4.16 -3.97 10.30
N ASP A 26 -4.27 -5.26 9.99
CA ASP A 26 -3.16 -5.99 9.39
C ASP A 26 -2.82 -5.38 8.03
N PHE A 27 -1.53 -5.35 7.70
CA PHE A 27 -1.09 -4.99 6.36
C PHE A 27 -1.65 -6.00 5.36
N THR A 28 -2.17 -5.49 4.26
CA THR A 28 -2.58 -6.34 3.13
C THR A 28 -1.78 -5.94 1.91
N ASP A 29 -1.10 -6.91 1.31
CA ASP A 29 -0.34 -6.68 0.08
C ASP A 29 -1.27 -6.68 -1.13
N TRP A 30 -1.83 -5.52 -1.43
CA TRP A 30 -2.62 -5.29 -2.63
C TRP A 30 -1.82 -4.54 -3.69
N ALA A 31 -1.96 -4.98 -4.94
CA ALA A 31 -1.51 -4.22 -6.09
C ALA A 31 -2.35 -2.94 -6.21
N ILE A 32 -1.67 -1.81 -6.41
CA ILE A 32 -2.27 -0.52 -6.72
C ILE A 32 -2.05 -0.28 -8.20
N ILE A 33 -3.14 -0.10 -8.94
CA ILE A 33 -3.12 0.14 -10.39
C ILE A 33 -3.55 1.58 -10.64
N GLU A 34 -2.65 2.39 -11.19
CA GLU A 34 -2.91 3.78 -11.61
C GLU A 34 -2.90 3.83 -13.14
N THR A 35 -3.92 4.45 -13.75
CA THR A 35 -4.03 4.54 -15.20
C THR A 35 -4.28 5.97 -15.64
N TYR A 36 -3.62 6.42 -16.68
CA TYR A 36 -3.83 7.73 -17.28
C TYR A 36 -4.28 7.57 -18.73
N ILE A 37 -5.35 8.26 -19.08
CA ILE A 37 -5.87 8.29 -20.45
C ILE A 37 -6.07 9.74 -20.87
N GLN A 38 -5.49 10.07 -22.01
CA GLN A 38 -5.65 11.37 -22.65
C GLN A 38 -5.94 11.16 -24.14
N PRO A 39 -6.87 11.92 -24.74
CA PRO A 39 -7.13 11.80 -26.17
C PRO A 39 -5.86 12.04 -26.99
N GLY A 40 -5.54 11.10 -27.89
CA GLY A 40 -4.36 11.15 -28.75
C GLY A 40 -3.10 10.47 -28.19
N ASP A 41 -3.11 10.09 -26.91
CA ASP A 41 -2.00 9.37 -26.28
C ASP A 41 -2.27 7.87 -26.17
N TYR A 42 -1.20 7.09 -25.96
CA TYR A 42 -1.32 5.68 -25.61
C TYR A 42 -1.86 5.50 -24.20
N TRP A 43 -2.63 4.43 -23.99
CA TRP A 43 -3.01 4.02 -22.65
C TRP A 43 -1.77 3.60 -21.85
N ASN A 44 -1.61 4.17 -20.65
CA ASN A 44 -0.51 3.88 -19.75
C ASN A 44 -1.05 3.43 -18.39
N ALA A 45 -0.48 2.35 -17.86
CA ALA A 45 -0.74 1.88 -16.51
C ALA A 45 0.55 1.79 -15.70
N LYS A 46 0.43 2.10 -14.42
CA LYS A 46 1.48 1.91 -13.44
C LYS A 46 0.96 0.97 -12.36
N VAL A 47 1.72 -0.08 -12.07
CA VAL A 47 1.41 -1.01 -10.99
C VAL A 47 2.41 -0.78 -9.86
N THR A 48 1.89 -0.55 -8.65
CA THR A 48 2.69 -0.32 -7.44
C THR A 48 2.18 -1.18 -6.28
N ARG A 49 2.93 -1.22 -5.18
CA ARG A 49 2.52 -1.88 -3.92
C ARG A 49 2.26 -0.85 -2.83
N GLN A 50 1.36 -1.20 -1.94
CA GLN A 50 1.18 -0.44 -0.70
C GLN A 50 2.46 -0.52 0.14
N LEU A 51 2.88 0.62 0.69
CA LEU A 51 3.95 0.67 1.69
C LEU A 51 3.38 0.30 3.06
N PRO A 52 3.99 -0.65 3.79
CA PRO A 52 3.54 -1.02 5.11
C PRO A 52 3.88 0.06 6.14
N PHE A 53 3.01 0.20 7.13
CA PHE A 53 3.24 1.08 8.28
C PHE A 53 4.13 0.41 9.35
N SER A 54 4.23 -0.92 9.35
CA SER A 54 5.09 -1.68 10.26
C SER A 54 6.25 -2.34 9.51
N SER A 55 7.33 -2.63 10.22
CA SER A 55 8.53 -3.27 9.66
C SER A 55 8.41 -4.80 9.54
N ALA A 56 7.41 -5.40 10.18
CA ALA A 56 7.18 -6.84 10.20
C ALA A 56 5.93 -7.18 9.39
N VAL A 57 6.07 -7.15 8.06
CA VAL A 57 5.02 -7.55 7.13
C VAL A 57 5.55 -8.57 6.13
N GLU A 58 4.65 -9.40 5.62
CA GLU A 58 4.93 -10.32 4.53
C GLU A 58 4.35 -9.74 3.23
N TYR A 59 5.17 -9.72 2.18
CA TYR A 59 4.74 -9.39 0.84
C TYR A 59 4.44 -10.66 0.05
N ALA A 60 3.57 -10.56 -0.93
CA ALA A 60 3.39 -11.55 -1.97
C ALA A 60 4.70 -11.76 -2.74
N ALA A 61 4.93 -13.02 -3.15
CA ALA A 61 6.13 -13.45 -3.87
C ALA A 61 6.14 -13.03 -5.35
N ASP A 62 5.13 -12.27 -5.79
CA ASP A 62 4.97 -11.88 -7.18
C ASP A 62 6.13 -11.00 -7.66
N ASP A 63 6.55 -11.18 -8.91
CA ASP A 63 7.52 -10.29 -9.56
C ASP A 63 6.78 -9.13 -10.25
N MET A 64 6.77 -7.98 -9.58
CA MET A 64 6.10 -6.78 -10.06
C MET A 64 6.68 -6.19 -11.33
N ASP A 65 7.95 -6.47 -11.63
CA ASP A 65 8.62 -5.92 -12.81
C ASP A 65 8.30 -6.76 -14.06
N ASN A 66 7.73 -7.95 -13.88
CA ASN A 66 7.44 -8.92 -14.94
C ASN A 66 5.96 -9.38 -14.96
N LEU A 67 5.02 -8.52 -14.54
CA LEU A 67 3.60 -8.86 -14.57
C LEU A 67 3.07 -8.91 -16.01
N SER A 68 2.27 -9.93 -16.31
CA SER A 68 1.50 -9.99 -17.55
C SER A 68 0.18 -9.23 -17.35
N ILE A 69 0.04 -8.06 -17.98
CA ILE A 69 -1.17 -7.24 -17.88
C ILE A 69 -1.91 -7.26 -19.21
N THR A 70 -3.23 -7.49 -19.15
CA THR A 70 -4.11 -7.50 -20.32
C THR A 70 -5.25 -6.50 -20.13
N VAL A 71 -5.57 -5.75 -21.18
CA VAL A 71 -6.73 -4.86 -21.22
C VAL A 71 -7.73 -5.40 -22.23
N THR A 72 -8.99 -5.48 -21.83
CA THR A 72 -10.07 -5.91 -22.72
C THR A 72 -10.95 -4.70 -23.08
N SER A 73 -11.13 -4.45 -24.37
CA SER A 73 -12.02 -3.42 -24.90
C SER A 73 -12.77 -4.00 -26.10
N ASP A 74 -14.11 -3.90 -26.09
CA ASP A 74 -15.00 -4.43 -27.13
C ASP A 74 -14.69 -5.88 -27.53
N ASN A 75 -14.46 -6.74 -26.52
CA ASN A 75 -14.06 -8.15 -26.65
C ASN A 75 -12.67 -8.41 -27.30
N ILE A 76 -11.89 -7.36 -27.57
CA ILE A 76 -10.50 -7.48 -28.03
C ILE A 76 -9.58 -7.41 -26.82
N VAL A 77 -8.66 -8.36 -26.72
CA VAL A 77 -7.64 -8.42 -25.67
C VAL A 77 -6.35 -7.81 -26.18
N TYR A 78 -5.84 -6.83 -25.44
CA TYR A 78 -4.57 -6.18 -25.71
C TYR A 78 -3.58 -6.50 -24.60
N ASN A 79 -2.36 -6.86 -24.98
CA ASN A 79 -1.29 -7.13 -24.04
C ASN A 79 -0.47 -5.87 -23.80
N LEU A 80 -0.16 -5.62 -22.53
CA LEU A 80 0.73 -4.55 -22.13
C LEU A 80 2.15 -5.05 -22.04
N THR A 81 3.06 -4.24 -22.54
CA THR A 81 4.50 -4.47 -22.41
C THR A 81 5.04 -3.60 -21.28
N PRO A 82 5.86 -4.15 -20.36
CA PRO A 82 6.61 -3.34 -19.40
C PRO A 82 7.41 -2.26 -20.15
N TRP A 83 7.31 -1.02 -19.69
CA TRP A 83 8.03 0.11 -20.28
C TRP A 83 8.44 1.12 -19.20
N ALA A 84 9.75 1.27 -19.01
CA ALA A 84 10.35 2.11 -17.97
C ALA A 84 9.77 1.79 -16.58
N MET A 85 9.17 2.78 -15.89
CA MET A 85 8.58 2.63 -14.55
C MET A 85 7.08 2.23 -14.58
N GLY A 86 6.59 1.69 -15.70
CA GLY A 86 5.18 1.33 -15.87
C GLY A 86 4.95 0.33 -17.00
N TYR A 87 3.74 0.33 -17.55
CA TYR A 87 3.26 -0.58 -18.59
C TYR A 87 2.56 0.22 -19.68
N THR A 88 2.94 -0.01 -20.94
CA THR A 88 2.36 0.69 -22.09
C THR A 88 1.73 -0.26 -23.09
N LEU A 89 0.62 0.17 -23.68
CA LEU A 89 -0.10 -0.58 -24.69
C LEU A 89 0.70 -0.56 -26.00
N THR A 90 1.29 -1.68 -26.38
CA THR A 90 1.84 -1.86 -27.73
C THR A 90 0.79 -2.56 -28.58
N VAL A 91 0.16 -1.84 -29.51
CA VAL A 91 -0.67 -2.47 -30.54
C VAL A 91 0.28 -3.02 -31.59
N VAL A 92 0.37 -4.36 -31.69
CA VAL A 92 1.11 -5.06 -32.75
C VAL A 92 0.29 -5.05 -34.03
#